data_AF-F3GMZ7-F1
#
_entry.id   AF-F3GMZ7-F1
#
_cell.length_a   1.000
_cell.length_b   1.000
_cell.length_c   1.000
_cell.angle_alpha   90.00
_cell.angle_beta   90.00
_cell.angle_gamma   90.00
#
_symmetry.space_group_name_H-M   'P 1'
#
loop_
_entity.id
_entity.type
_entity.pdbx_description
1 polymer ?
#
loop_
_entity_poly.entity_id
_entity_poly.type
_entity_poly.pdbx_seq_one_letter_code
_entity_poly.pdbx_strand_id
1 'polypeptide(L)'
;WEYHTGDLRDEDKDAGEYTFEATPLKINDRVYVCTPHNEVHALNPQTGQLAWKYTPEKKRSYLQQHQTCRGVSYYSAASSSTGQPQQPAQCAKRIITATV
;
A
#
# COMPACT_ATOMS: atom_id res chain seq x y z
N TRP A 1 -11.97 -8.07 13.97
CA TRP A 1 -11.61 -6.68 14.29
C TRP A 1 -12.06 -5.80 13.14
N GLU A 2 -12.22 -4.51 13.39
CA GLU A 2 -12.53 -3.51 12.37
C GLU A 2 -11.38 -2.50 12.31
N TYR A 3 -11.06 -2.03 11.10
CA TYR A 3 -10.02 -1.05 10.87
C TYR A 3 -10.52 0.03 9.93
N HIS A 4 -10.49 1.27 10.39
CA HIS A 4 -10.80 2.44 9.58
C HIS A 4 -9.49 3.10 9.16
N THR A 5 -9.22 3.14 7.85
CA THR A 5 -8.01 3.76 7.31
C THR A 5 -7.97 5.28 7.55
N GLY A 6 -9.15 5.89 7.66
CA GLY A 6 -9.34 7.34 7.70
C GLY A 6 -9.16 8.01 6.34
N ASP A 7 -8.98 7.23 5.27
CA ASP A 7 -8.78 7.77 3.93
C ASP A 7 -10.13 8.10 3.29
N LEU A 8 -10.54 9.35 3.45
CA LEU A 8 -11.81 9.87 2.99
C LEU A 8 -11.63 10.78 1.78
N ARG A 9 -12.61 10.73 0.87
CA ARG A 9 -12.70 11.58 -0.31
C ARG A 9 -12.98 13.03 0.10
N ASP A 10 -12.25 13.96 -0.51
CA ASP A 10 -12.49 15.39 -0.52
C ASP A 10 -13.07 15.77 -1.89
N GLU A 11 -14.33 16.19 -1.93
CA GLU A 11 -15.05 16.35 -3.20
C GLU A 11 -14.51 17.45 -4.11
N ASP A 12 -13.86 18.46 -3.53
CA ASP A 12 -13.27 19.58 -4.24
C ASP A 12 -11.87 19.26 -4.81
N LYS A 13 -11.21 18.22 -4.28
CA LYS A 13 -9.80 17.93 -4.57
C LYS A 13 -9.57 16.57 -5.21
N ASP A 14 -10.40 15.59 -4.93
CA ASP A 14 -10.21 14.21 -5.34
C ASP A 14 -11.07 13.85 -6.56
N ALA A 15 -10.67 12.78 -7.24
CA ALA A 15 -11.43 12.25 -8.37
C ALA A 15 -12.91 12.00 -8.00
N GLY A 16 -13.79 12.09 -9.00
CA GLY A 16 -15.17 11.64 -8.85
C GLY A 16 -15.25 10.13 -8.52
N GLU A 17 -14.41 9.33 -9.19
CA GLU A 17 -14.26 7.91 -8.88
C GLU A 17 -13.25 7.71 -7.74
N TYR A 18 -13.78 7.36 -6.56
CA TYR A 18 -13.03 7.07 -5.35
C TYR A 18 -13.42 5.70 -4.82
N THR A 19 -12.65 4.66 -5.16
CA THR A 19 -13.06 3.28 -4.92
C THR A 19 -11.99 2.44 -4.21
N PHE A 20 -12.44 1.60 -3.28
CA PHE A 20 -11.63 0.58 -2.62
C PHE A 20 -12.03 -0.79 -3.18
N GLU A 21 -11.15 -1.34 -4.02
CA GLU A 21 -11.36 -2.61 -4.73
C GLU A 21 -10.25 -3.63 -4.39
N ALA A 22 -9.45 -3.34 -3.36
CA ALA A 22 -8.37 -4.21 -2.96
C ALA A 22 -8.86 -5.48 -2.29
N THR A 23 -8.28 -6.61 -2.69
CA THR A 23 -8.22 -7.80 -1.85
C THR A 23 -7.01 -7.68 -0.92
N PRO A 24 -7.18 -7.69 0.42
CA PRO A 24 -6.06 -7.59 1.35
C PRO A 24 -5.04 -8.71 1.15
N LEU A 25 -3.75 -8.37 1.22
CA LEU A 25 -2.66 -9.34 1.07
C LEU A 25 -2.12 -9.74 2.45
N LYS A 26 -2.21 -11.01 2.82
CA LYS A 26 -1.62 -11.53 4.07
C LYS A 26 -0.27 -12.19 3.78
N ILE A 27 0.82 -11.63 4.31
CA ILE A 27 2.17 -12.23 4.23
C ILE A 27 2.78 -12.26 5.63
N ASN A 28 3.31 -13.42 6.02
CA ASN A 28 3.89 -13.66 7.35
C ASN A 28 2.91 -13.24 8.47
N ASP A 29 3.30 -12.29 9.31
CA ASP A 29 2.59 -11.80 10.49
C ASP A 29 1.84 -10.48 10.26
N ARG A 30 1.58 -10.11 8.99
CA ARG A 30 0.88 -8.86 8.63
C ARG A 30 -0.17 -9.07 7.54
N VAL A 31 -1.20 -8.25 7.59
CA VAL A 31 -2.17 -8.03 6.50
C VAL A 31 -1.91 -6.63 5.93
N TYR A 32 -1.84 -6.52 4.61
CA TYR A 32 -1.57 -5.28 3.90
C TYR A 32 -2.79 -4.86 3.09
N VAL A 33 -3.12 -3.57 3.18
CA VAL A 33 -4.16 -2.93 2.36
C VAL A 33 -3.63 -1.61 1.80
N CYS A 34 -4.09 -1.21 0.61
CA CYS A 34 -3.89 0.14 0.12
C CYS A 34 -5.14 1.01 0.34
N THR A 35 -5.05 2.29 0.01
CA THR A 35 -6.22 3.19 -0.05
C THR A 35 -6.22 3.98 -1.35
N PRO A 36 -7.35 4.62 -1.73
CA PRO A 36 -7.43 5.47 -2.92
C PRO A 36 -6.35 6.56 -3.02
N HIS A 37 -5.87 7.10 -1.89
CA HIS A 37 -4.74 8.04 -1.86
C HIS A 37 -3.36 7.37 -1.86
N ASN A 38 -3.26 6.11 -2.30
CA ASN A 38 -2.02 5.32 -2.34
C ASN A 38 -1.33 5.14 -0.97
N GLU A 39 -2.08 5.24 0.13
CA GLU A 39 -1.57 4.86 1.44
C GLU A 39 -1.40 3.34 1.51
N VAL A 40 -0.40 2.84 2.23
CA VAL A 40 -0.22 1.40 2.49
C VAL A 40 -0.23 1.16 3.98
N HIS A 41 -1.15 0.31 4.43
CA HIS A 41 -1.34 0.00 5.85
C HIS A 41 -0.96 -1.44 6.10
N ALA A 42 -0.13 -1.68 7.11
CA ALA A 42 0.19 -3.01 7.60
C ALA A 42 -0.45 -3.23 8.96
N LEU A 43 -1.33 -4.22 9.06
CA LEU A 43 -2.10 -4.52 10.25
C LEU A 43 -1.64 -5.85 10.87
N ASN A 44 -1.78 -5.95 12.18
CA ASN A 44 -1.75 -7.23 12.87
C ASN A 44 -3.00 -8.05 12.45
N PRO A 45 -2.84 -9.28 11.90
CA PRO A 45 -3.96 -10.09 11.41
C PRO A 45 -4.93 -10.55 12.50
N GLN A 46 -4.49 -10.64 13.76
CA GLN A 46 -5.31 -11.12 14.87
C GLN A 46 -6.08 -10.00 15.56
N THR A 47 -5.47 -8.81 15.67
CA THR A 47 -6.06 -7.70 16.44
C THR A 47 -6.58 -6.56 15.56
N GLY A 48 -6.14 -6.46 14.32
CA GLY A 48 -6.44 -5.33 13.44
C GLY A 48 -5.65 -4.07 13.74
N GLN A 49 -4.78 -4.10 14.74
CA GLN A 49 -3.97 -2.95 15.13
C GLN A 49 -2.99 -2.59 14.03
N LEU A 50 -2.88 -1.30 13.75
CA LEU A 50 -1.91 -0.76 12.81
C LEU A 50 -0.49 -1.01 13.34
N ALA A 51 0.30 -1.75 12.57
CA ALA A 51 1.73 -1.94 12.85
C ALA A 51 2.55 -0.79 12.25
N TRP A 52 2.27 -0.43 11.00
CA TRP A 52 2.85 0.74 10.34
C TRP A 52 1.98 1.20 9.17
N LYS A 53 2.14 2.47 8.79
CA LYS A 53 1.53 3.06 7.59
C LYS A 53 2.59 3.79 6.78
N TYR A 54 2.50 3.66 5.46
CA TYR A 54 3.15 4.56 4.51
C TYR A 54 2.09 5.51 3.92
N THR A 55 2.40 6.80 3.90
CA THR A 55 1.55 7.84 3.32
C THR A 55 2.38 8.64 2.33
N PRO A 56 2.14 8.49 1.02
CA PRO A 56 2.81 9.32 0.02
C PRO A 56 2.29 10.76 0.08
N GLU A 57 3.03 11.67 -0.53
CA GLU A 57 2.50 13.00 -0.83
C GLU A 57 1.28 12.87 -1.76
N LYS A 58 0.16 13.49 -1.37
CA LYS A 58 -1.11 13.40 -2.10
C LYS A 58 -1.11 14.44 -3.23
N LYS A 59 -0.84 14.00 -4.46
CA LYS A 59 -1.04 14.83 -5.66
C LYS A 59 -2.51 14.81 -6.08
N ARG A 60 -3.34 15.50 -5.30
CA ARG A 60 -4.79 15.54 -5.51
C ARG A 60 -5.15 16.31 -6.77
N SER A 61 -6.09 15.77 -7.53
CA SER A 61 -6.66 16.43 -8.69
C SER A 61 -8.05 15.88 -8.97
N TYR A 62 -9.06 16.74 -8.98
CA TYR A 62 -10.41 16.36 -9.40
C TYR A 62 -10.48 15.96 -10.88
N LEU A 63 -9.45 16.28 -11.67
CA LEU A 63 -9.31 15.87 -13.07
C LEU A 63 -8.77 14.42 -13.21
N GLN A 64 -8.29 13.82 -12.13
CA GLN A 64 -7.95 12.40 -12.09
C GLN A 64 -9.20 11.59 -12.41
N GLN A 65 -9.13 10.70 -13.41
CA GLN A 65 -10.29 9.89 -13.78
C GLN A 65 -10.54 8.77 -12.78
N HIS A 66 -9.48 8.13 -12.28
CA HIS A 66 -9.55 7.00 -11.38
C HIS A 66 -8.68 7.25 -10.15
N GLN A 67 -9.30 7.33 -8.98
CA GLN A 67 -8.62 7.30 -7.69
C GLN A 67 -9.03 6.01 -6.97
N THR A 68 -8.43 4.90 -7.40
CA THR A 68 -8.82 3.56 -6.99
C THR A 68 -7.63 2.80 -6.43
N CYS A 69 -7.83 2.14 -5.29
CA CYS A 69 -6.90 1.14 -4.79
C CYS A 69 -7.37 -0.26 -5.19
N ARG A 70 -6.53 -0.98 -5.96
CA ARG A 70 -6.81 -2.35 -6.49
C ARG A 70 -5.98 -3.44 -5.81
N GLY A 71 -5.25 -3.08 -4.76
CA GLY A 71 -4.43 -3.99 -3.97
C GLY A 71 -2.94 -3.67 -4.04
N VAL A 72 -2.16 -4.52 -3.38
CA VAL A 72 -0.70 -4.43 -3.32
C VAL A 72 -0.08 -5.75 -3.73
N SER A 73 1.17 -5.69 -4.19
CA SER A 73 1.99 -6.86 -4.52
C SER A 73 3.13 -7.02 -3.53
N TYR A 74 3.58 -8.26 -3.32
CA TYR A 74 4.74 -8.56 -2.48
C TYR A 74 5.89 -9.09 -3.32
N TYR A 75 7.09 -8.57 -3.08
CA TYR A 75 8.32 -9.07 -3.68
C TYR A 75 9.30 -9.48 -2.59
N SER A 76 9.93 -10.64 -2.77
CA SER A 76 11.04 -11.12 -1.95
C SER A 76 12.21 -11.49 -2.86
N ALA A 77 13.34 -10.80 -2.71
CA ALA A 77 14.58 -11.18 -3.37
C ALA A 77 15.09 -12.49 -2.77
N ALA A 78 15.59 -13.39 -3.63
CA ALA A 78 16.38 -14.52 -3.18
C ALA A 78 17.75 -14.01 -2.70
N SER A 79 18.27 -14.59 -1.61
CA SER A 79 19.64 -14.30 -1.18
C SER A 79 20.61 -14.78 -2.27
N SER A 80 21.33 -13.85 -2.91
CA SER A 80 22.39 -14.17 -3.86
C SER A 80 23.51 -14.92 -3.15
N SER A 81 23.77 -16.18 -3.53
CA SER A 81 24.87 -17.00 -2.99
C SER A 81 26.21 -16.73 -3.69
N THR A 82 26.25 -15.83 -4.66
CA THR A 82 27.43 -15.48 -5.43
C THR A 82 28.00 -14.15 -4.94
N GLY A 83 29.26 -14.14 -4.51
CA GLY A 83 29.98 -13.02 -3.91
C GLY A 83 30.23 -11.81 -4.82
N GLN A 84 29.19 -11.30 -5.49
CA GLN A 84 29.19 -10.04 -6.19
C GLN A 84 28.96 -8.89 -5.22
N PRO A 85 29.61 -7.72 -5.43
CA PRO A 85 29.44 -6.56 -4.58
C PRO A 85 27.96 -6.14 -4.58
N GLN A 86 27.35 -6.25 -3.40
CA GLN A 86 25.96 -5.95 -3.16
C GLN A 86 25.76 -4.43 -3.33
N GLN A 87 25.16 -4.02 -4.46
CA GLN A 87 24.54 -2.69 -4.58
C GLN A 87 23.72 -2.41 -3.31
N PRO A 88 23.65 -1.16 -2.81
CA PRO A 88 23.07 -0.85 -1.51
C PRO A 88 21.76 -1.62 -1.39
N ALA A 89 21.72 -2.55 -0.42
CA ALA A 89 20.80 -3.67 -0.45
C ALA A 89 19.37 -3.14 -0.47
N GLN A 90 18.79 -3.02 -1.67
CA GLN A 90 17.39 -2.64 -1.79
C GLN A 90 16.61 -3.67 -0.97
N CYS A 91 15.75 -3.21 -0.06
CA CYS A 91 15.07 -4.05 0.94
C CYS A 91 14.67 -5.41 0.34
N ALA A 92 15.16 -6.50 0.95
CA ALA A 92 14.96 -7.84 0.40
C ALA A 92 13.48 -8.23 0.31
N LYS A 93 12.62 -7.60 1.12
CA LYS A 93 11.17 -7.77 1.13
C LYS A 93 10.50 -6.43 0.88
N ARG A 94 9.52 -6.39 -0.03
CA ARG A 94 8.84 -5.16 -0.44
C ARG A 94 7.35 -5.38 -0.59
N ILE A 95 6.59 -4.38 -0.17
CA ILE A 95 5.20 -4.18 -0.58
C ILE A 95 5.24 -3.13 -1.69
N ILE A 96 4.61 -3.44 -2.82
CA ILE A 96 4.57 -2.60 -4.01
C ILE A 96 3.12 -2.19 -4.22
N THR A 97 2.88 -0.90 -4.32
CA THR A 97 1.57 -0.34 -4.70
C THR A 97 1.69 0.28 -6.08
N ALA A 98 0.62 0.20 -6.87
CA ALA A 98 0.49 1.06 -8.04
C ALA A 98 0.24 2.51 -7.57
N THR A 99 0.67 3.47 -8.37
CA THR A 99 0.31 4.88 -8.20
C THR A 99 -0.38 5.33 -9.47
N VAL A 100 -1.58 5.87 -9.31
CA VAL A 100 -2.29 6.62 -10.36
C VAL A 100 -2.13 8.10 -10.12
#